data_AF-A0A3E0J7Z8-F1
#
_entry.id   AF-A0A3E0J7Z8-F1
#
_cell.length_a   1.000
_cell.length_b   1.000
_cell.length_c   1.000
_cell.angle_alpha   90.00
_cell.angle_beta   90.00
_cell.angle_gamma   90.00
#
_symmetry.space_group_name_H-M   'P 1'
#
loop_
_entity.id
_entity.type
_entity.pdbx_description
1 polymer ?
#
loop_
_entity_poly.entity_id
_entity_poly.type
_entity_poly.pdbx_seq_one_letter_code
_entity_poly.pdbx_strand_id
1 'polypeptide(L)'
;MNPFHRIFGGLLLVLIDIHFGQIEVLADFIGYLLVLSALNGMDGNLKGMKGARSTALIISVTAIPQSFLGQPAGTNEGVNIGFDPLTIYHQSLGLIKLVLIFYLFYVLIDWAKKKEDEDLERRTQKLFRVYVTTHIIYYALLPFSMNLSENMAIPLFIVGIAVVIILEIMLLVLIRAFHNEHHKIALY
;
A
#
# COMPACT_ATOMS: atom_id res chain seq x y z
N MET A 1 18.20 7.79 11.04
CA MET A 1 16.73 7.77 11.16
C MET A 1 16.24 6.32 11.15
N ASN A 2 15.37 5.92 12.09
CA ASN A 2 14.86 4.55 12.20
C ASN A 2 14.23 4.09 10.87
N PRO A 3 14.60 2.94 10.28
CA PRO A 3 14.00 2.44 9.05
C PRO A 3 12.47 2.34 9.11
N PHE A 4 11.88 1.89 10.21
CA PHE A 4 10.42 1.78 10.34
C PHE A 4 9.71 3.13 10.31
N HIS A 5 10.34 4.18 10.83
CA HIS A 5 9.80 5.54 10.73
C HIS A 5 9.76 6.03 9.28
N ARG A 6 10.77 5.64 8.48
CA ARG A 6 10.78 5.89 7.04
C ARG A 6 9.70 5.07 6.32
N ILE A 7 9.56 3.77 6.60
CA ILE A 7 8.47 2.99 5.99
C ILE A 7 7.10 3.61 6.32
N PHE A 8 6.89 3.98 7.59
CA PHE A 8 5.67 4.66 8.03
C PHE A 8 5.43 5.97 7.27
N GLY A 9 6.42 6.86 7.24
CA GLY A 9 6.31 8.15 6.55
C GLY A 9 6.06 7.99 5.06
N GLY A 10 6.73 7.04 4.41
CA GLY A 10 6.56 6.77 2.99
C GLY A 10 5.15 6.29 2.64
N LEU A 11 4.62 5.33 3.40
CA LEU A 11 3.25 4.84 3.21
C LEU A 11 2.18 5.86 3.62
N LEU A 12 2.45 6.69 4.64
CA LEU A 12 1.56 7.77 5.05
C LEU A 12 1.45 8.83 3.95
N LEU A 13 2.56 9.17 3.30
CA LEU A 13 2.55 10.10 2.16
C LEU A 13 1.65 9.57 1.04
N VAL A 14 1.83 8.30 0.65
CA VAL A 14 0.98 7.63 -0.36
C VAL A 14 -0.50 7.57 0.04
N LEU A 15 -0.80 7.52 1.35
CA LEU A 15 -2.20 7.48 1.82
C LEU A 15 -2.88 8.87 1.76
N ILE A 16 -2.15 9.94 2.00
CA ILE A 16 -2.70 11.30 2.13
C ILE A 16 -2.98 11.96 0.77
N ASP A 17 -2.38 11.44 -0.31
CA ASP A 17 -2.71 11.69 -1.71
C ASP A 17 -3.32 13.09 -2.02
N ILE A 18 -2.47 14.12 -2.00
CA ILE A 18 -2.89 15.52 -2.13
C ILE A 18 -2.84 15.96 -3.59
N HIS A 19 -4.01 16.28 -4.14
CA HIS A 19 -4.18 16.78 -5.50
C HIS A 19 -4.49 18.28 -5.55
N PHE A 20 -3.84 19.02 -6.45
CA PHE A 20 -4.23 20.38 -6.85
C PHE A 20 -4.63 20.38 -8.34
N GLY A 21 -5.94 20.27 -8.60
CA GLY A 21 -6.45 20.15 -9.97
C GLY A 21 -6.05 18.80 -10.58
N GLN A 22 -5.37 18.82 -11.74
CA GLN A 22 -4.89 17.61 -12.43
C GLN A 22 -3.48 17.18 -11.99
N ILE A 23 -2.78 18.00 -11.19
CA ILE A 23 -1.43 17.71 -10.74
C ILE A 23 -1.47 17.19 -9.31
N GLU A 24 -0.84 16.03 -9.10
CA GLU A 24 -0.61 15.47 -7.77
C GLU A 24 0.57 16.21 -7.11
N VAL A 25 0.30 16.95 -6.04
CA VAL A 25 1.33 17.78 -5.36
C VAL A 25 2.25 16.92 -4.51
N LEU A 26 1.69 15.85 -3.94
CA LEU A 26 2.41 14.95 -3.06
C LEU A 26 2.62 13.62 -3.77
N ALA A 27 3.58 13.60 -4.68
CA ALA A 27 3.72 12.49 -5.60
C ALA A 27 4.02 11.16 -4.91
N ASP A 28 3.17 10.17 -5.15
CA ASP A 28 3.26 8.79 -4.65
C ASP A 28 4.66 8.18 -4.79
N PHE A 29 5.37 8.50 -5.88
CA PHE A 29 6.74 8.01 -6.09
C PHE A 29 7.69 8.40 -4.96
N ILE A 30 7.52 9.59 -4.35
CA ILE A 30 8.34 10.04 -3.21
C ILE A 30 8.11 9.14 -2.01
N GLY A 31 6.85 8.80 -1.74
CA GLY A 31 6.50 7.90 -0.65
C GLY A 31 7.13 6.52 -0.83
N TYR A 32 7.07 5.96 -2.04
CA TYR A 32 7.70 4.67 -2.36
C TYR A 32 9.23 4.71 -2.35
N LEU A 33 9.87 5.80 -2.78
CA LEU A 33 11.31 6.00 -2.66
C LEU A 33 11.73 6.05 -1.18
N LEU A 34 10.91 6.65 -0.33
CA LEU A 34 11.16 6.71 1.10
C LEU A 34 11.10 5.30 1.73
N VAL A 35 10.12 4.47 1.34
CA VAL A 35 10.06 3.04 1.68
C VAL A 35 11.30 2.30 1.18
N LEU A 36 11.70 2.48 -0.08
CA LEU A 36 12.90 1.86 -0.65
C LEU A 36 14.16 2.23 0.13
N SER A 37 14.33 3.52 0.47
CA SER A 37 15.46 4.00 1.26
C SER A 37 15.52 3.36 2.65
N ALA A 38 14.34 3.09 3.24
CA ALA A 38 14.22 2.43 4.53
C ALA A 38 14.67 0.98 4.44
N LEU A 39 14.15 0.25 3.45
CA LEU A 39 14.48 -1.15 3.20
C LEU A 39 15.97 -1.34 2.91
N ASN A 40 16.59 -0.42 2.17
CA ASN A 40 18.04 -0.43 1.93
C ASN A 40 18.87 -0.19 3.20
N GLY A 41 18.30 0.51 4.19
CA GLY A 41 18.95 0.72 5.49
C GLY A 41 18.68 -0.37 6.54
N MET A 42 17.89 -1.40 6.21
CA MET A 42 17.66 -2.57 7.08
C MET A 42 18.63 -3.71 6.74
N ASP A 43 18.80 -4.64 7.69
CA ASP A 43 19.54 -5.89 7.46
C ASP A 43 18.98 -6.64 6.23
N GLY A 44 19.87 -6.92 5.27
CA GLY A 44 19.55 -7.57 4.01
C GLY A 44 19.12 -9.04 4.16
N ASN A 45 19.37 -9.66 5.31
CA ASN A 45 19.10 -11.08 5.56
C ASN A 45 17.66 -11.37 6.03
N LEU A 46 16.75 -10.40 5.92
CA LEU A 46 15.33 -10.60 6.22
C LEU A 46 14.60 -11.25 5.04
N LYS A 47 13.72 -12.21 5.34
CA LYS A 47 12.87 -12.83 4.31
C LYS A 47 11.98 -11.78 3.64
N GLY A 48 11.85 -11.87 2.32
CA GLY A 48 11.07 -10.89 1.53
C GLY A 48 11.79 -9.59 1.22
N MET A 49 12.97 -9.31 1.80
CA MET A 49 13.69 -8.04 1.61
C MET A 49 14.02 -7.73 0.15
N LYS A 50 14.50 -8.74 -0.60
CA LYS A 50 14.81 -8.58 -2.03
C LYS A 50 13.56 -8.20 -2.83
N GLY A 51 12.44 -8.88 -2.59
CA GLY A 51 11.15 -8.59 -3.23
C GLY A 51 10.61 -7.22 -2.85
N ALA A 52 10.65 -6.87 -1.57
CA ALA A 52 10.21 -5.55 -1.10
C ALA A 52 11.02 -4.42 -1.76
N ARG A 53 12.36 -4.55 -1.85
CA ARG A 53 13.23 -3.56 -2.51
C ARG A 53 12.95 -3.46 -4.00
N SER A 54 12.87 -4.59 -4.71
CA SER A 54 12.62 -4.56 -6.16
C SER A 54 11.25 -3.99 -6.47
N THR A 55 10.21 -4.39 -5.73
CA THR A 55 8.86 -3.89 -5.95
C THR A 55 8.74 -2.41 -5.57
N ALA A 56 9.38 -1.98 -4.47
CA ALA A 56 9.42 -0.56 -4.09
C ALA A 56 10.09 0.30 -5.17
N LEU A 57 11.18 -0.19 -5.78
CA LEU A 57 11.82 0.48 -6.91
C LEU A 57 10.90 0.54 -8.14
N ILE A 58 10.30 -0.60 -8.52
CA ILE A 58 9.37 -0.67 -9.66
C ILE A 58 8.23 0.33 -9.47
N ILE A 59 7.54 0.27 -8.33
CA ILE A 59 6.39 1.15 -8.10
C ILE A 59 6.78 2.63 -8.02
N SER A 60 7.96 2.94 -7.46
CA SER A 60 8.46 4.31 -7.46
C SER A 60 8.62 4.86 -8.88
N VAL A 61 9.24 4.08 -9.77
CA VAL A 61 9.45 4.52 -11.16
C VAL A 61 8.12 4.57 -11.92
N THR A 62 7.26 3.56 -11.74
CA THR A 62 5.98 3.49 -12.45
C THR A 62 4.96 4.48 -11.93
N ALA A 63 5.11 5.05 -10.73
CA ALA A 63 4.24 6.10 -10.19
C ALA A 63 4.61 7.51 -10.71
N ILE A 64 5.77 7.71 -11.36
CA ILE A 64 6.16 9.02 -11.88
C ILE A 64 5.15 9.54 -12.93
N PRO A 65 4.73 8.75 -13.94
CA PRO A 65 3.74 9.22 -14.91
C PRO A 65 2.40 9.55 -14.26
N GLN A 66 2.00 8.84 -13.20
CA GLN A 66 0.74 9.08 -12.48
C GLN A 66 0.59 10.54 -12.04
N SER A 67 1.67 11.14 -11.52
CA SER A 67 1.65 12.52 -11.00
C SER A 67 1.35 13.57 -12.07
N PHE A 68 1.48 13.22 -13.36
CA PHE A 68 1.19 14.11 -14.50
C PHE A 68 -0.08 13.72 -15.26
N LEU A 69 -0.51 12.45 -15.19
CA LEU A 69 -1.68 11.95 -15.92
C LEU A 69 -3.01 12.34 -15.25
N GLY A 70 -2.98 12.76 -13.98
CA GLY A 70 -4.17 13.13 -13.21
C GLY A 70 -5.07 11.93 -12.90
N GLN A 71 -6.17 12.17 -12.20
CA GLN A 71 -7.16 11.13 -11.92
C GLN A 71 -8.02 10.84 -13.17
N PRO A 72 -8.52 9.60 -13.34
CA PRO A 72 -9.51 9.30 -14.35
C PRO A 72 -10.68 10.28 -14.21
N ALA A 73 -10.95 11.07 -15.26
CA ALA A 73 -12.03 12.03 -15.23
C ALA A 73 -13.35 11.27 -15.06
N GLY A 74 -14.04 11.46 -13.92
CA GLY A 74 -15.46 11.20 -13.85
C GLY A 74 -16.13 12.08 -14.89
N THR A 75 -16.65 11.49 -15.95
CA THR A 75 -17.40 12.27 -16.93
C THR A 75 -18.64 12.83 -16.23
N ASN A 76 -19.18 13.95 -16.74
CA ASN A 76 -20.44 14.52 -16.26
C ASN A 76 -21.65 13.56 -16.41
N GLU A 77 -21.43 12.34 -16.89
CA GLU A 77 -22.40 11.27 -17.12
C GLU A 77 -22.24 10.08 -16.16
N GLY A 78 -21.30 10.12 -15.19
CA GLY A 78 -21.15 9.08 -14.17
C GLY A 78 -19.74 8.52 -14.05
N VAL A 79 -19.56 7.58 -13.11
CA VAL A 79 -18.30 6.83 -12.96
C VAL A 79 -18.19 5.87 -14.14
N ASN A 80 -17.38 6.21 -15.14
CA ASN A 80 -17.14 5.33 -16.27
C ASN A 80 -16.25 4.16 -15.81
N ILE A 81 -16.87 3.04 -15.42
CA ILE A 81 -16.19 1.78 -15.07
C ILE A 81 -15.78 1.07 -16.37
N GLY A 82 -15.06 1.78 -17.23
CA GLY A 82 -14.64 1.32 -18.55
C GLY A 82 -13.23 0.71 -18.55
N PHE A 83 -12.85 0.12 -19.69
CA PHE A 83 -11.48 -0.31 -19.98
C PHE A 83 -10.65 0.84 -20.59
N ASP A 84 -10.74 2.04 -20.03
CA ASP A 84 -9.88 3.11 -20.49
C ASP A 84 -8.42 2.83 -20.03
N PRO A 85 -7.42 3.18 -20.84
CA PRO A 85 -6.02 2.91 -20.52
C PRO A 85 -5.55 3.51 -19.19
N LEU A 86 -6.13 4.64 -18.77
CA LEU A 86 -5.75 5.33 -17.53
C LEU A 86 -6.26 4.54 -16.31
N THR A 87 -7.51 4.07 -16.34
CA THR A 87 -8.08 3.18 -15.32
C THR A 87 -7.29 1.88 -15.21
N ILE A 88 -6.92 1.25 -16.33
CA ILE A 88 -6.08 0.03 -16.33
C ILE A 88 -4.71 0.31 -15.70
N TYR A 89 -4.11 1.47 -16.00
CA TYR A 89 -2.84 1.88 -15.43
C TYR A 89 -2.92 2.06 -13.90
N HIS A 90 -3.93 2.77 -13.38
CA HIS A 90 -4.13 2.92 -11.93
C HIS A 90 -4.40 1.59 -11.22
N GLN A 91 -5.22 0.71 -11.82
CA GLN A 91 -5.46 -0.63 -11.26
C GLN A 91 -4.17 -1.46 -11.21
N SER A 92 -3.35 -1.36 -12.25
CA SER A 92 -2.05 -2.05 -12.31
C SER A 92 -1.10 -1.55 -11.21
N LEU A 93 -1.05 -0.24 -10.95
CA LEU A 93 -0.29 0.32 -9.82
C LEU A 93 -0.81 -0.18 -8.48
N GLY A 94 -2.13 -0.28 -8.30
CA GLY A 94 -2.74 -0.89 -7.12
C GLY A 94 -2.31 -2.35 -6.89
N LEU A 95 -2.19 -3.15 -7.95
CA LEU A 95 -1.68 -4.51 -7.87
C LEU A 95 -0.19 -4.55 -7.50
N ILE A 96 0.63 -3.69 -8.10
CA ILE A 96 2.05 -3.60 -7.74
C ILE A 96 2.20 -3.16 -6.27
N LYS A 97 1.36 -2.23 -5.80
CA LYS A 97 1.31 -1.82 -4.38
C LYS A 97 0.99 -3.01 -3.49
N LEU A 98 0.00 -3.82 -3.84
CA LEU A 98 -0.32 -5.04 -3.08
C LEU A 98 0.87 -6.00 -3.00
N VAL A 99 1.63 -6.18 -4.09
CA VAL A 99 2.85 -7.00 -4.09
C VAL A 99 3.92 -6.41 -3.17
N LEU A 100 4.08 -5.08 -3.15
CA LEU A 100 5.00 -4.41 -2.23
C LEU A 100 4.59 -4.69 -0.78
N ILE A 101 3.32 -4.46 -0.44
CA ILE A 101 2.81 -4.68 0.91
C ILE A 101 2.93 -6.15 1.33
N PHE A 102 2.68 -7.09 0.41
CA PHE A 102 2.90 -8.52 0.64
C PHE A 102 4.34 -8.80 1.09
N TYR A 103 5.34 -8.32 0.35
CA TYR A 103 6.74 -8.52 0.74
C TYR A 103 7.11 -7.76 2.02
N LEU A 104 6.54 -6.57 2.25
CA LEU A 104 6.71 -5.85 3.51
C LEU A 104 6.22 -6.67 4.70
N PHE A 105 5.05 -7.33 4.61
CA PHE A 105 4.59 -8.22 5.67
C PHE A 105 5.57 -9.36 5.94
N TYR A 106 6.17 -9.98 4.91
CA TYR A 106 7.22 -10.99 5.13
C TYR A 106 8.43 -10.44 5.87
N VAL A 107 8.87 -9.22 5.51
CA VAL A 107 9.99 -8.54 6.20
C VAL A 107 9.63 -8.28 7.66
N LEU A 108 8.41 -7.79 7.94
CA LEU A 108 7.94 -7.50 9.29
C LEU A 108 7.81 -8.77 10.15
N ILE A 109 7.25 -9.84 9.59
CA ILE A 109 7.12 -11.14 10.28
C ILE A 109 8.52 -11.71 10.62
N ASP A 110 9.43 -11.73 9.65
CA ASP A 110 10.78 -12.27 9.87
C ASP A 110 11.59 -11.42 10.85
N TRP A 111 11.40 -10.09 10.82
CA TRP A 111 12.01 -9.19 11.80
C TRP A 111 11.48 -9.46 13.22
N ALA A 112 10.16 -9.55 13.41
CA ALA A 112 9.56 -9.81 14.72
C ALA A 112 10.02 -11.17 15.27
N LYS A 113 10.07 -12.19 14.40
CA LYS A 113 10.56 -13.52 14.75
C LYS A 113 12.02 -13.53 15.20
N LYS A 114 12.91 -12.81 14.50
CA LYS A 114 14.32 -12.67 14.90
C LYS A 114 14.52 -11.88 16.20
N LYS A 115 13.51 -11.12 16.61
CA LYS A 115 13.49 -10.39 17.88
C LYS A 115 12.73 -11.12 18.98
N GLU A 116 12.24 -12.33 18.71
CA GLU A 116 11.49 -13.15 19.66
C GLU A 116 10.24 -12.44 20.22
N ASP A 117 9.69 -11.48 19.47
CA ASP A 117 8.46 -10.77 19.82
C ASP A 117 7.24 -11.50 19.20
N GLU A 118 6.78 -12.53 19.91
CA GLU A 118 5.65 -13.36 19.49
C GLU A 118 4.34 -12.58 19.33
N ASP A 119 4.15 -11.53 20.13
CA ASP A 119 2.96 -10.71 20.08
C ASP A 119 2.91 -9.86 18.81
N LEU A 120 4.03 -9.23 18.46
CA LEU A 120 4.16 -8.45 17.25
C LEU A 120 4.11 -9.35 16.00
N GLU A 121 4.75 -10.52 16.04
CA GLU A 121 4.67 -11.53 14.97
C GLU A 121 3.20 -11.93 14.73
N ARG A 122 2.48 -12.33 15.79
CA ARG A 122 1.09 -12.80 15.70
C ARG A 122 0.15 -11.72 15.18
N ARG A 123 0.31 -10.47 15.64
CA ARG A 123 -0.46 -9.32 15.14
C ARG A 123 -0.19 -9.09 13.65
N THR A 124 1.07 -9.15 13.25
CA THR A 124 1.50 -8.99 11.85
C THR A 124 0.92 -10.08 10.95
N GLN A 125 0.98 -11.35 11.35
CA GLN A 125 0.40 -12.46 10.58
C GLN A 125 -1.13 -12.40 10.47
N LYS A 126 -1.82 -11.94 11.51
CA LYS A 126 -3.27 -11.71 11.47
C LYS A 126 -3.61 -10.62 10.46
N LEU A 127 -2.95 -9.46 10.56
CA LEU A 127 -3.20 -8.36 9.64
C LEU A 127 -2.82 -8.74 8.20
N PHE A 128 -1.70 -9.43 7.98
CA PHE A 128 -1.29 -9.93 6.67
C PHE A 128 -2.40 -10.73 5.99
N ARG A 129 -2.96 -11.73 6.69
CA ARG A 129 -4.04 -12.57 6.16
C ARG A 129 -5.27 -11.78 5.82
N VAL A 130 -5.73 -10.89 6.71
CA VAL A 130 -6.91 -10.06 6.46
C VAL A 130 -6.65 -9.13 5.28
N TYR A 131 -5.51 -8.41 5.30
CA TYR A 131 -5.13 -7.45 4.28
C TYR A 131 -5.09 -8.08 2.89
N VAL A 132 -4.33 -9.16 2.72
CA VAL A 132 -4.15 -9.80 1.41
C VAL A 132 -5.44 -10.45 0.94
N THR A 133 -6.16 -11.17 1.81
CA THR A 133 -7.43 -11.81 1.42
C THR A 133 -8.46 -10.77 1.00
N THR A 134 -8.61 -9.66 1.74
CA THR A 134 -9.54 -8.60 1.38
C THR A 134 -9.18 -7.95 0.04
N HIS A 135 -7.90 -7.67 -0.22
CA HIS A 135 -7.50 -7.11 -1.51
C HIS A 135 -7.71 -8.09 -2.66
N ILE A 136 -7.38 -9.38 -2.47
CA ILE A 136 -7.64 -10.40 -3.50
C ILE A 136 -9.13 -10.50 -3.81
N ILE A 137 -9.99 -10.53 -2.78
CA ILE A 137 -11.45 -10.53 -2.96
C ILE A 137 -11.89 -9.26 -3.70
N TYR A 138 -11.41 -8.08 -3.27
CA TYR A 138 -11.74 -6.81 -3.91
C TYR A 138 -11.39 -6.83 -5.41
N TYR A 139 -10.15 -7.17 -5.76
CA TYR A 139 -9.71 -7.24 -7.15
C TYR A 139 -10.43 -8.34 -7.96
N ALA A 140 -10.74 -9.48 -7.34
CA ALA A 140 -11.49 -10.56 -7.99
C ALA A 140 -12.96 -10.18 -8.27
N LEU A 141 -13.54 -9.28 -7.46
CA LEU A 141 -14.90 -8.79 -7.64
C LEU A 141 -15.00 -7.65 -8.67
N LEU A 142 -13.90 -6.96 -9.00
CA LEU A 142 -13.91 -5.84 -9.96
C LEU A 142 -14.54 -6.21 -11.31
N PRO A 143 -14.21 -7.33 -11.99
CA PRO A 143 -14.81 -7.65 -13.28
C PRO A 143 -16.33 -7.89 -13.20
N PHE A 144 -16.82 -8.36 -12.06
CA PHE A 144 -18.26 -8.59 -11.85
C PHE A 144 -19.03 -7.29 -11.64
N SER A 145 -18.37 -6.22 -11.19
CA SER A 145 -18.99 -4.91 -11.00
C SER A 145 -19.60 -4.34 -12.28
N MET A 146 -19.03 -4.70 -13.45
CA MET A 146 -19.55 -4.30 -14.76
C MET A 146 -20.94 -4.88 -15.09
N ASN A 147 -21.35 -5.94 -14.40
CA ASN A 147 -22.67 -6.55 -14.58
C ASN A 147 -23.73 -5.99 -13.62
N LEU A 148 -23.34 -5.08 -12.73
CA LEU A 148 -24.24 -4.46 -11.77
C LEU A 148 -24.78 -3.13 -12.31
N SER A 149 -26.02 -2.80 -11.95
CA SER A 149 -26.53 -1.45 -12.20
C SER A 149 -25.77 -0.43 -11.35
N GLU A 150 -25.67 0.82 -11.81
CA GLU A 150 -24.96 1.90 -11.11
C GLU A 150 -25.46 2.07 -9.66
N ASN A 151 -26.77 1.97 -9.44
CA ASN A 151 -27.41 2.05 -8.12
C ASN A 151 -26.93 0.97 -7.13
N MET A 152 -26.41 -0.15 -7.63
CA MET A 152 -25.82 -1.23 -6.81
C MET A 152 -24.29 -1.14 -6.79
N ALA A 153 -23.66 -0.79 -7.90
CA ALA A 153 -22.20 -0.73 -8.04
C ALA A 153 -21.60 0.39 -7.17
N ILE A 154 -22.16 1.61 -7.22
CA ILE A 154 -21.61 2.77 -6.51
C ILE A 154 -21.55 2.54 -4.98
N PRO A 155 -22.62 2.12 -4.29
CA PRO A 155 -22.56 1.82 -2.87
C PRO A 155 -21.54 0.72 -2.52
N LEU A 156 -21.43 -0.31 -3.37
CA LEU A 156 -20.47 -1.39 -3.18
C LEU A 156 -19.02 -0.88 -3.25
N PHE A 157 -18.71 0.00 -4.21
CA PHE A 157 -17.40 0.64 -4.31
C PHE A 157 -17.09 1.53 -3.11
N ILE A 158 -18.05 2.33 -2.65
CA ILE A 158 -17.88 3.18 -1.45
C ILE A 158 -17.51 2.32 -0.23
N VAL A 159 -18.24 1.21 -0.01
CA VAL A 159 -17.93 0.27 1.07
C VAL A 159 -16.56 -0.39 0.87
N GLY A 160 -16.23 -0.81 -0.36
CA GLY A 160 -14.93 -1.40 -0.69
C GLY A 160 -13.77 -0.46 -0.40
N ILE A 161 -13.86 0.79 -0.84
CA ILE A 161 -12.86 1.84 -0.58
C ILE A 161 -12.72 2.09 0.92
N ALA A 162 -13.82 2.20 1.66
CA ALA A 162 -13.79 2.39 3.11
C ALA A 162 -13.06 1.24 3.81
N VAL A 163 -13.32 -0.02 3.42
CA VAL A 163 -12.62 -1.19 3.95
C VAL A 163 -11.12 -1.14 3.63
N VAL A 164 -10.74 -0.78 2.40
CA VAL A 164 -9.32 -0.66 2.01
C VAL A 164 -8.63 0.43 2.82
N ILE A 165 -9.23 1.61 2.99
CA ILE A 165 -8.68 2.71 3.80
C ILE A 165 -8.48 2.26 5.25
N ILE A 166 -9.44 1.55 5.85
CA ILE A 166 -9.29 1.01 7.21
C ILE A 166 -8.08 0.08 7.29
N LEU A 167 -7.88 -0.80 6.30
CA LEU A 167 -6.74 -1.71 6.26
C LEU A 167 -5.39 -0.98 6.10
N GLU A 168 -5.34 0.08 5.29
CA GLU A 168 -4.16 0.93 5.14
C GLU A 168 -3.80 1.62 6.47
N ILE A 169 -4.81 2.15 7.18
CA ILE A 169 -4.63 2.73 8.52
C ILE A 169 -4.13 1.66 9.51
N MET A 170 -4.71 0.46 9.50
CA MET A 170 -4.26 -0.64 10.35
C MET A 170 -2.80 -1.03 10.07
N LEU A 171 -2.39 -1.03 8.79
CA LEU A 171 -1.00 -1.27 8.40
C LEU A 171 -0.07 -0.18 8.93
N LEU A 172 -0.45 1.09 8.82
CA LEU A 172 0.31 2.21 9.38
C LEU A 172 0.46 2.11 10.91
N VAL A 173 -0.63 1.77 11.61
CA VAL A 173 -0.60 1.53 13.06
C VAL A 173 0.34 0.38 13.42
N LEU A 174 0.33 -0.70 12.63
CA LEU A 174 1.25 -1.83 12.82
C LEU A 174 2.71 -1.37 12.64
N ILE A 175 3.05 -0.65 11.57
CA ILE A 175 4.42 -0.18 11.33
C ILE A 175 4.89 0.77 12.45
N ARG A 176 3.98 1.59 12.99
CA ARG A 176 4.28 2.42 14.16
C ARG A 176 4.62 1.57 15.39
N ALA A 177 3.99 0.42 15.58
CA ALA A 177 4.36 -0.52 16.65
C ALA A 177 5.80 -1.06 16.47
N PHE A 178 6.20 -1.43 15.25
CA PHE A 178 7.58 -1.83 14.95
C PHE A 178 8.60 -0.71 15.21
N HIS A 179 8.25 0.54 14.91
CA HIS A 179 9.09 1.68 15.23
C HIS A 179 9.36 1.80 16.74
N ASN A 180 8.30 1.68 17.55
CA ASN A 180 8.39 1.77 19.01
C ASN A 180 9.25 0.63 19.58
N GLU A 181 9.07 -0.60 19.08
CA GLU A 181 9.81 -1.76 19.58
C GLU A 181 11.30 -1.71 19.21
N HIS A 182 11.61 -1.30 17.97
CA HIS A 182 13.00 -1.07 17.57
C HIS A 182 13.67 0.02 18.43
N HIS A 183 12.92 1.04 18.87
CA HIS A 183 13.49 2.07 19.74
C HIS A 183 13.82 1.55 21.14
N LYS A 184 12.98 0.69 21.72
CA LYS A 184 13.27 0.07 23.02
C LYS A 184 14.56 -0.74 23.00
N ILE A 185 14.76 -1.55 21.97
CA ILE A 185 15.97 -2.40 21.83
C ILE A 185 17.23 -1.55 21.68
N ALA A 186 17.16 -0.39 21.01
CA ALA A 186 18.33 0.47 20.81
C ALA A 186 18.79 1.22 22.08
N LEU A 187 18.01 1.16 23.17
CA LEU A 187 18.32 1.79 24.46
C LEU A 187 18.94 0.81 25.47
N TYR A 188 19.00 -0.49 25.14
CA TYR A 188 19.67 -1.54 25.92
C TYR A 188 20.94 -2.00 25.21
#